data_AF-A0A9D4ISU1-F1
#
_entry.id   AF-A0A9D4ISU1-F1
#
_cell.length_a   1.000
_cell.length_b   1.000
_cell.length_c   1.000
_cell.angle_alpha   90.00
_cell.angle_beta   90.00
_cell.angle_gamma   90.00
#
_symmetry.space_group_name_H-M   'P 1'
#
loop_
_entity.id
_entity.type
_entity.pdbx_description
1 polymer ?
#
loop_
_entity_poly.entity_id
_entity_poly.type
_entity_poly.pdbx_seq_one_letter_code
_entity_poly.pdbx_strand_id
1 'polypeptide(L)'
;MSGTATPTSGGDVSIYHQIGDTTYKLSDDPRGRLMYYINTICGLLNLKGIDPTIERYRKFHDYKDINDKGVQELLDTANCIRPRLLLGLCLFVDNEKCKKAGYASLTFPKTPSVIKRLQMPEDYVDLPNVGRIEITKVFVVKRSWLKYMFTEPYSALERGLQSYYLEEEEEEVVRREEENLRKMERTNCMCTVS
;
A
#
# COMPACT_ATOMS: atom_id res chain seq x y z
N MET A 1 22.58 -10.03 -18.98
CA MET A 1 22.17 -11.30 -19.59
C MET A 1 20.64 -11.36 -19.54
N SER A 2 20.01 -11.54 -20.70
CA SER A 2 18.56 -11.44 -20.88
C SER A 2 17.87 -12.76 -20.51
N GLY A 3 16.88 -12.72 -19.62
CA GLY A 3 16.05 -13.87 -19.26
C GLY A 3 14.69 -13.80 -19.95
N THR A 4 14.39 -14.79 -20.79
CA THR A 4 13.09 -14.98 -21.47
C THR A 4 12.13 -15.75 -20.57
N ALA A 5 10.92 -15.23 -20.38
CA ALA A 5 9.83 -15.93 -19.69
C ALA A 5 8.87 -16.56 -20.70
N THR A 6 8.63 -17.86 -20.57
CA THR A 6 7.65 -18.63 -21.33
C THR A 6 6.26 -18.49 -20.69
N PRO A 7 5.18 -18.21 -21.44
CA PRO A 7 3.84 -18.19 -20.88
C PRO A 7 3.20 -19.58 -20.96
N THR A 8 2.94 -20.21 -19.80
CA THR A 8 2.04 -21.36 -19.70
C THR A 8 0.60 -20.88 -19.47
N SER A 9 -0.30 -21.43 -20.28
CA SER A 9 -1.73 -21.13 -20.37
C SER A 9 -2.51 -21.50 -19.10
N GLY A 10 -3.40 -20.60 -18.66
CA GLY A 10 -4.32 -20.79 -17.52
C GLY A 10 -4.04 -19.91 -16.30
N GLY A 11 -3.35 -18.78 -16.50
CA GLY A 11 -2.45 -18.20 -15.51
C GLY A 11 -3.06 -17.45 -14.34
N ASP A 12 -2.99 -18.06 -13.16
CA ASP A 12 -2.56 -17.34 -11.96
C ASP A 12 -1.20 -16.72 -12.25
N VAL A 13 -1.17 -15.42 -12.58
CA VAL A 13 0.06 -14.69 -12.85
C VAL A 13 0.78 -14.48 -11.52
N SER A 14 1.55 -15.49 -11.11
CA SER A 14 2.47 -15.37 -9.97
C SER A 14 3.55 -14.36 -10.35
N ILE A 15 3.49 -13.15 -9.76
CA ILE A 15 4.51 -12.13 -9.95
C ILE A 15 5.69 -12.48 -9.05
N TYR A 16 6.90 -12.49 -9.60
CA TYR A 16 8.12 -12.73 -8.85
C TYR A 16 8.96 -11.45 -8.79
N HIS A 17 9.54 -11.15 -7.63
CA HIS A 17 10.46 -10.03 -7.43
C HIS A 17 11.81 -10.53 -6.94
N GLN A 18 12.89 -10.08 -7.59
CA GLN A 18 14.24 -10.46 -7.24
C GLN A 18 14.89 -9.39 -6.35
N ILE A 19 15.36 -9.79 -5.16
CA ILE A 19 16.17 -8.95 -4.25
C ILE A 19 17.49 -9.68 -4.04
N GLY A 20 18.56 -9.15 -4.61
CA GLY A 20 19.85 -9.86 -4.67
C GLY A 20 19.73 -11.18 -5.43
N ASP A 21 20.16 -12.27 -4.79
CA ASP A 21 20.06 -13.63 -5.37
C ASP A 21 18.74 -14.34 -5.03
N THR A 22 17.85 -13.69 -4.25
CA THR A 22 16.59 -14.30 -3.81
C THR A 22 15.43 -13.83 -4.66
N THR A 23 14.63 -14.80 -5.14
CA THR A 23 13.38 -14.53 -5.87
C THR A 23 12.20 -14.76 -4.94
N TYR A 24 11.43 -13.69 -4.69
CA TYR A 24 10.24 -13.71 -3.87
C TYR A 24 9.00 -13.84 -4.77
N LYS A 25 8.13 -14.80 -4.48
CA LYS A 25 6.77 -14.79 -5.03
C LYS A 25 6.01 -13.67 -4.32
N LEU A 26 5.50 -12.72 -5.09
CA LEU A 26 4.67 -11.64 -4.59
C LEU A 26 3.33 -12.23 -4.13
N SER A 27 2.85 -11.79 -2.98
CA SER A 27 1.57 -12.23 -2.44
C SER A 27 0.41 -11.63 -3.23
N ASP A 28 -0.68 -12.39 -3.36
CA ASP A 28 -1.95 -11.85 -3.86
C ASP A 28 -2.77 -11.18 -2.73
N ASP A 29 -2.35 -11.35 -1.48
CA ASP A 29 -2.94 -10.68 -0.31
C ASP A 29 -2.77 -9.14 -0.43
N PRO A 30 -3.84 -8.35 -0.21
CA PRO A 30 -3.78 -6.90 -0.27
C PRO A 30 -2.67 -6.27 0.59
N ARG A 31 -2.41 -6.81 1.79
CA ARG A 31 -1.36 -6.32 2.70
C ARG A 31 0.01 -6.47 2.07
N GLY A 32 0.30 -7.66 1.55
CA GLY A 32 1.60 -7.96 0.91
C GLY A 32 1.85 -7.09 -0.31
N ARG A 33 0.82 -6.87 -1.15
CA ARG A 33 0.93 -5.99 -2.32
C ARG A 33 1.20 -4.54 -1.93
N LEU A 34 0.49 -4.03 -0.91
CA LEU A 34 0.67 -2.65 -0.46
C LEU A 34 2.01 -2.43 0.24
N MET A 35 2.48 -3.38 1.07
CA MET A 35 3.83 -3.34 1.64
C MET A 35 4.92 -3.38 0.57
N TYR A 36 4.72 -4.18 -0.48
CA TYR A 36 5.65 -4.22 -1.61
C TYR A 36 5.73 -2.87 -2.34
N TYR A 37 4.58 -2.20 -2.54
CA TYR A 37 4.56 -0.82 -3.03
C TYR A 37 5.38 0.11 -2.14
N ILE A 38 5.15 0.07 -0.81
CA ILE A 38 5.88 0.90 0.16
C ILE A 38 7.38 0.65 0.04
N ASN A 39 7.82 -0.61 0.09
CA ASN A 39 9.23 -0.96 -0.04
C ASN A 39 9.87 -0.43 -1.34
N THR A 40 9.14 -0.55 -2.46
CA THR A 40 9.59 -0.06 -3.76
C THR A 40 9.83 1.45 -3.74
N ILE A 41 8.84 2.22 -3.25
CA ILE A 41 8.91 3.69 -3.22
C ILE A 41 9.98 4.17 -2.22
N CYS A 42 10.06 3.56 -1.04
CA CYS A 42 11.10 3.88 -0.06
C CYS A 42 12.51 3.63 -0.61
N GLY A 43 12.70 2.56 -1.39
CA GLY A 43 13.97 2.27 -2.06
C GLY A 43 14.34 3.30 -3.12
N LEU A 44 13.34 3.84 -3.85
CA LEU A 44 13.54 4.88 -4.86
C LEU A 44 13.92 6.23 -4.23
N LEU A 45 13.26 6.57 -3.13
CA LEU A 45 13.44 7.83 -2.41
C LEU A 45 14.56 7.80 -1.38
N ASN A 46 15.20 6.65 -1.20
CA ASN A 46 16.23 6.43 -0.19
C ASN A 46 15.75 6.81 1.23
N LEU A 47 14.51 6.47 1.58
CA LEU A 47 13.92 6.81 2.89
C LEU A 47 14.44 5.97 4.06
N LYS A 48 15.60 5.32 3.90
CA LYS A 48 16.12 4.37 4.88
C LYS A 48 16.46 5.10 6.17
N GLY A 49 15.86 4.64 7.28
CA GLY A 49 16.14 5.18 8.61
C GLY A 49 15.50 6.55 8.90
N ILE A 50 14.58 7.02 8.06
CA ILE A 50 13.85 8.27 8.27
C ILE A 50 12.72 8.09 9.28
N ASP A 51 11.94 7.02 9.15
CA ASP A 51 10.79 6.74 10.01
C ASP A 51 10.72 5.23 10.33
N PRO A 52 10.76 4.84 11.63
CA PRO A 52 10.62 3.44 12.05
C PRO A 52 9.32 2.76 11.60
N THR A 53 8.23 3.52 11.50
CA THR A 53 6.91 3.05 11.04
C THR A 53 6.98 2.67 9.56
N ILE A 54 7.61 3.51 8.74
CA ILE A 54 7.85 3.20 7.33
C ILE A 54 8.72 1.94 7.21
N GLU A 55 9.78 1.83 8.02
CA GLU A 55 10.71 0.71 7.95
C GLU A 55 10.04 -0.64 8.28
N ARG A 56 9.07 -0.66 9.21
CA ARG A 56 8.26 -1.84 9.52
C ARG A 56 7.56 -2.38 8.27
N TYR A 57 6.94 -1.50 7.48
CA TYR A 57 6.16 -1.90 6.30
C TYR A 57 7.00 -2.17 5.05
N ARG A 58 8.34 -2.00 5.12
CA ARG A 58 9.25 -2.40 4.04
C ARG A 58 9.51 -3.90 3.99
N LYS A 59 9.29 -4.63 5.10
CA LYS A 59 9.44 -6.08 5.19
C LYS A 59 8.21 -6.80 4.60
N PHE A 60 7.98 -6.63 3.31
CA PHE A 60 6.77 -7.11 2.63
C PHE A 60 6.53 -8.64 2.70
N HIS A 61 7.54 -9.42 3.09
CA HIS A 61 7.40 -10.87 3.33
C HIS A 61 6.64 -11.18 4.64
N ASP A 62 6.64 -10.25 5.60
CA ASP A 62 6.01 -10.39 6.91
C ASP A 62 4.55 -9.92 6.92
N TYR A 63 3.91 -9.81 5.74
CA TYR A 63 2.55 -9.25 5.61
C TYR A 63 1.48 -10.00 6.40
N LYS A 64 1.71 -11.28 6.70
CA LYS A 64 0.80 -12.13 7.48
C LYS A 64 0.74 -11.73 8.95
N ASP A 65 1.76 -11.01 9.44
CA ASP A 65 1.86 -10.57 10.84
C ASP A 65 1.11 -9.25 11.08
N ILE A 66 0.52 -8.66 10.03
CA ILE A 66 -0.29 -7.44 10.11
C ILE A 66 -1.73 -7.81 10.47
N ASN A 67 -2.11 -7.49 11.71
CA ASN A 67 -3.48 -7.53 12.21
C ASN A 67 -4.26 -6.25 11.82
N ASP A 68 -5.55 -6.19 12.16
CA ASP A 68 -6.44 -5.10 11.73
C ASP A 68 -5.98 -3.72 12.22
N LYS A 69 -5.45 -3.64 13.45
CA LYS A 69 -4.81 -2.41 13.94
C LYS A 69 -3.60 -2.00 13.08
N GLY A 70 -2.79 -2.97 12.67
CA GLY A 70 -1.68 -2.75 11.74
C GLY A 70 -2.14 -2.40 10.33
N VAL A 71 -3.36 -2.74 9.91
CA VAL A 71 -3.92 -2.35 8.61
C VAL A 71 -4.14 -0.84 8.55
N GLN A 72 -4.67 -0.23 9.60
CA GLN A 72 -4.82 1.24 9.65
C GLN A 72 -3.46 1.95 9.52
N GLU A 73 -2.46 1.54 10.31
CA GLU A 73 -1.09 2.08 10.21
C GLU A 73 -0.45 1.86 8.82
N LEU A 74 -0.73 0.72 8.19
CA LEU A 74 -0.28 0.42 6.83
C LEU A 74 -0.93 1.36 5.80
N LEU A 75 -2.23 1.63 5.92
CA LEU A 75 -2.97 2.56 5.07
C LEU A 75 -2.46 3.99 5.24
N ASP A 76 -2.23 4.42 6.48
CA ASP A 76 -1.68 5.75 6.78
C ASP A 76 -0.28 5.91 6.18
N THR A 77 0.57 4.90 6.36
CA THR A 77 1.91 4.86 5.77
C THR A 77 1.84 4.92 4.24
N ALA A 78 0.96 4.14 3.62
CA ALA A 78 0.77 4.15 2.18
C ALA A 78 0.25 5.51 1.67
N ASN A 79 -0.56 6.22 2.46
CA ASN A 79 -1.07 7.55 2.12
C ASN A 79 0.03 8.62 2.13
N CYS A 80 1.01 8.53 3.04
CA CYS A 80 2.19 9.41 3.07
C CYS A 80 3.03 9.34 1.78
N ILE A 81 3.00 8.21 1.07
CA ILE A 81 3.70 8.00 -0.20
C ILE A 81 2.74 7.64 -1.34
N ARG A 82 1.53 8.19 -1.31
CA ARG A 82 0.50 7.91 -2.33
C ARG A 82 0.96 8.36 -3.74
N PRO A 83 0.47 7.73 -4.81
CA PRO A 83 0.95 7.96 -6.17
C PRO A 83 0.92 9.42 -6.64
N ARG A 84 -0.07 10.21 -6.22
CA ARG A 84 -0.16 11.64 -6.59
C ARG A 84 1.01 12.47 -6.07
N LEU A 85 1.58 12.08 -4.93
CA LEU A 85 2.71 12.79 -4.33
C LEU A 85 4.01 12.45 -5.07
N LEU A 86 4.04 11.34 -5.81
CA LEU A 86 5.22 10.89 -6.55
C LEU A 86 5.30 11.47 -7.97
N LEU A 87 4.53 12.51 -8.28
CA LEU A 87 4.60 13.21 -9.56
C LEU A 87 6.03 13.75 -9.76
N GLY A 88 6.58 13.53 -10.96
CA GLY A 88 7.99 13.83 -11.27
C GLY A 88 8.93 12.66 -10.98
N LEU A 89 8.75 11.92 -9.89
CA LEU A 89 9.57 10.73 -9.59
C LEU A 89 9.13 9.50 -10.35
N CYS A 90 7.82 9.29 -10.40
CA CYS A 90 7.20 8.12 -10.99
C CYS A 90 6.45 8.52 -12.25
N LEU A 91 6.78 7.87 -13.36
CA LEU A 91 6.05 7.99 -14.61
C LEU A 91 5.25 6.73 -14.87
N PHE A 92 3.94 6.91 -14.95
CA PHE A 92 2.99 5.85 -15.24
C PHE A 92 2.72 5.79 -16.73
N VAL A 93 3.50 4.97 -17.44
CA VAL A 93 3.47 4.88 -18.89
C VAL A 93 2.83 3.57 -19.32
N ASP A 94 1.86 3.65 -20.21
CA ASP A 94 1.32 2.48 -20.90
C ASP A 94 2.04 2.34 -22.26
N ASN A 95 3.25 1.77 -22.26
CA ASN A 95 4.13 1.74 -23.43
C ASN A 95 4.67 0.34 -23.72
N GLU A 96 4.74 -0.01 -25.00
CA GLU A 96 5.37 -1.21 -25.57
C GLU A 96 6.79 -1.49 -25.04
N LYS A 97 7.58 -0.43 -24.75
CA LYS A 97 8.91 -0.57 -24.14
C LYS A 97 8.85 -1.18 -22.74
N CYS A 98 7.84 -0.84 -21.95
CA CYS A 98 7.60 -1.48 -20.66
C CYS A 98 6.97 -2.88 -20.84
N LYS A 99 6.26 -3.14 -21.96
CA LYS A 99 5.68 -4.47 -22.25
C LYS A 99 6.75 -5.53 -22.54
N LYS A 100 7.81 -5.21 -23.30
CA LYS A 100 8.89 -6.17 -23.61
C LYS A 100 9.76 -6.58 -22.41
N ALA A 101 9.79 -5.79 -21.33
CA ALA A 101 10.69 -6.02 -20.20
C ALA A 101 10.21 -7.08 -19.19
N GLY A 102 9.09 -7.77 -19.44
CA GLY A 102 8.57 -8.85 -18.58
C GLY A 102 7.96 -8.37 -17.26
N TYR A 103 8.68 -7.58 -16.45
CA TYR A 103 8.24 -7.00 -15.18
C TYR A 103 8.80 -5.57 -15.02
N ALA A 104 8.27 -4.62 -15.79
CA ALA A 104 7.30 -3.59 -15.36
C ALA A 104 7.85 -2.40 -14.55
N SER A 105 9.17 -2.24 -14.42
CA SER A 105 9.74 -0.96 -14.01
C SER A 105 11.14 -0.68 -14.56
N LEU A 106 11.43 0.57 -14.89
CA LEU A 106 12.78 1.03 -15.24
C LEU A 106 13.17 2.19 -14.33
N THR A 107 14.38 2.13 -13.78
CA THR A 107 14.92 3.20 -12.94
C THR A 107 16.08 3.88 -13.66
N PHE A 108 16.01 5.20 -13.77
CA PHE A 108 17.05 6.02 -14.40
C PHE A 108 17.61 7.00 -13.37
N PRO A 109 18.89 7.36 -13.44
CA PRO A 109 19.39 8.50 -12.68
C PRO A 109 18.72 9.80 -13.17
N LYS A 110 18.45 10.73 -12.24
CA LYS A 110 18.01 12.09 -12.59
C LYS A 110 19.15 12.77 -13.35
N THR A 111 18.94 13.00 -14.64
CA THR A 111 19.84 13.80 -15.48
C THR A 111 19.04 14.88 -16.19
N PRO A 112 19.63 16.03 -16.56
CA PRO A 112 18.93 17.08 -17.30
C PRO A 112 18.25 16.56 -18.57
N SER A 113 18.89 15.62 -19.27
CA SER A 113 18.35 14.95 -20.46
C SER A 113 17.10 14.11 -20.16
N VAL A 114 17.08 13.41 -19.02
CA VAL A 114 15.93 12.62 -18.56
C VAL A 114 14.78 13.55 -18.15
N ILE A 115 15.05 14.59 -17.35
CA ILE A 115 14.06 15.60 -16.95
C ILE A 115 13.41 16.25 -18.18
N LYS A 116 14.22 16.70 -19.14
CA LYS A 116 13.75 17.35 -20.37
C LYS A 116 12.90 16.42 -21.24
N ARG A 117 13.29 15.14 -21.37
CA ARG A 117 12.53 14.15 -22.16
C ARG A 117 11.21 13.75 -21.51
N LEU A 118 11.14 13.86 -20.18
CA LEU A 118 10.01 13.39 -19.39
C LEU A 118 9.08 14.51 -18.92
N GLN A 119 9.42 15.77 -19.23
CA GLN A 119 8.64 16.96 -18.88
C GLN A 119 8.28 17.00 -17.38
N MET A 120 9.24 16.67 -16.52
CA MET A 120 9.02 16.70 -15.08
C MET A 120 8.80 18.14 -14.61
N PRO A 121 7.73 18.43 -13.84
CA PRO A 121 7.40 19.79 -13.41
C PRO A 121 8.35 20.31 -12.33
N GLU A 122 8.84 19.42 -11.45
CA GLU A 122 9.70 19.75 -10.33
C GLU A 122 10.81 18.71 -10.17
N ASP A 123 11.84 19.08 -9.41
CA ASP A 123 13.04 18.29 -9.19
C ASP A 123 13.16 17.77 -7.75
N TYR A 124 12.09 17.98 -6.97
CA TYR A 124 11.88 17.50 -5.61
C TYR A 124 10.46 16.92 -5.46
N VAL A 125 10.21 16.24 -4.32
CA VAL A 125 8.89 15.87 -3.83
C VAL A 125 8.73 16.37 -2.41
N ASP A 126 7.51 16.77 -2.03
CA ASP A 126 7.17 17.05 -0.64
C ASP A 126 6.32 15.91 -0.09
N LEU A 127 6.83 15.23 0.94
CA LEU A 127 6.15 14.13 1.58
C LEU A 127 5.64 14.56 2.97
N PRO A 128 4.38 14.25 3.31
CA PRO A 128 3.88 14.43 4.67
C PRO A 128 4.81 13.80 5.70
N ASN A 129 5.08 14.52 6.79
CA ASN A 129 5.89 14.09 7.93
C ASN A 129 7.38 13.82 7.65
N VAL A 130 7.83 13.91 6.39
CA VAL A 130 9.25 13.78 6.01
C VAL A 130 9.81 15.11 5.49
N GLY A 131 8.99 15.87 4.76
CA GLY A 131 9.37 17.13 4.13
C GLY A 131 9.92 16.96 2.71
N ARG A 132 10.66 17.96 2.25
CA ARG A 132 11.18 18.02 0.89
C ARG A 132 12.31 17.01 0.67
N ILE A 133 12.16 16.18 -0.35
CA ILE A 133 13.16 15.20 -0.80
C ILE A 133 13.57 15.52 -2.23
N GLU A 134 14.87 15.62 -2.47
CA GLU A 134 15.37 15.81 -3.82
C GLU A 134 15.19 14.52 -4.64
N ILE A 135 14.69 14.68 -5.86
CA ILE A 135 14.61 13.57 -6.80
C ILE A 135 16.04 13.20 -7.20
N THR A 136 16.43 11.94 -7.08
CA THR A 136 17.75 11.46 -7.56
C THR A 136 17.62 10.38 -8.64
N LYS A 137 16.44 9.77 -8.73
CA LYS A 137 16.10 8.70 -9.67
C LYS A 137 14.69 8.90 -10.22
N VAL A 138 14.48 8.53 -11.47
CA VAL A 138 13.18 8.51 -12.11
C VAL A 138 12.76 7.05 -12.33
N PHE A 139 11.56 6.73 -11.90
CA PHE A 139 10.97 5.40 -11.97
C PHE A 139 9.85 5.36 -12.99
N VAL A 140 9.97 4.50 -13.99
CA VAL A 140 8.97 4.35 -15.05
C VAL A 140 8.27 3.02 -14.87
N VAL A 141 6.95 3.04 -14.67
CA VAL A 141 6.14 1.84 -14.41
C VAL A 141 4.90 1.77 -15.28
N LYS A 142 4.38 0.56 -15.46
CA LYS A 142 3.06 0.35 -16.08
C LYS A 142 1.97 0.88 -15.16
N ARG A 143 0.91 1.47 -15.74
CA ARG A 143 -0.30 1.84 -14.99
C ARG A 143 -0.93 0.63 -14.28
N SER A 144 -0.90 -0.53 -14.91
CA SER A 144 -1.38 -1.78 -14.30
C SER A 144 -0.63 -2.17 -13.04
N TRP A 145 0.67 -1.86 -12.94
CA TRP A 145 1.44 -2.10 -11.73
C TRP A 145 0.93 -1.24 -10.57
N LEU A 146 0.67 0.04 -10.82
CA LEU A 146 0.12 0.94 -9.81
C LEU A 146 -1.26 0.48 -9.33
N LYS A 147 -2.11 0.09 -10.29
CA LYS A 147 -3.43 -0.44 -9.98
C LYS A 147 -3.32 -1.67 -9.08
N TYR A 148 -2.44 -2.62 -9.45
CA TYR A 148 -2.29 -3.90 -8.76
C TYR A 148 -1.61 -3.79 -7.39
N MET A 149 -0.61 -2.91 -7.25
CA MET A 149 0.23 -2.80 -6.05
C MET A 149 -0.24 -1.73 -5.06
N PHE A 150 -1.00 -0.73 -5.52
CA PHE A 150 -1.50 0.34 -4.66
C PHE A 150 -3.02 0.45 -4.69
N THR A 151 -3.62 0.77 -5.84
CA THR A 151 -5.03 1.17 -5.88
C THR A 151 -5.98 0.07 -5.43
N GLU A 152 -5.86 -1.14 -5.99
CA GLU A 152 -6.68 -2.29 -5.61
C GLU A 152 -6.46 -2.72 -4.16
N PRO A 153 -5.21 -2.94 -3.68
CA PRO A 153 -5.00 -3.38 -2.31
C PRO A 153 -5.37 -2.31 -1.27
N TYR A 154 -5.09 -1.04 -1.53
CA TYR A 154 -5.48 0.06 -0.64
C TYR A 154 -7.00 0.10 -0.45
N SER A 155 -7.76 0.13 -1.54
CA SER A 155 -9.22 0.17 -1.47
C SER A 155 -9.81 -1.12 -0.89
N ALA A 156 -9.17 -2.28 -1.08
CA ALA A 156 -9.64 -3.53 -0.47
C ALA A 156 -9.49 -3.50 1.06
N LEU A 157 -8.35 -3.04 1.55
CA LEU A 157 -8.07 -2.91 2.99
C LEU A 157 -8.93 -1.81 3.65
N GLU A 158 -9.07 -0.66 2.99
CA GLU A 158 -9.90 0.45 3.47
C GLU A 158 -11.38 0.01 3.65
N ARG A 159 -11.94 -0.72 2.68
CA ARG A 159 -13.30 -1.27 2.81
C ARG A 159 -13.42 -2.32 3.91
N GLY A 160 -12.41 -3.20 4.05
CA GLY A 160 -12.38 -4.20 5.11
C GLY A 160 -12.41 -3.56 6.49
N LEU A 161 -11.59 -2.51 6.68
CA LEU A 161 -11.51 -1.79 7.93
C LEU A 161 -12.79 -0.99 8.24
N GLN A 162 -13.40 -0.35 7.24
CA GLN A 162 -14.68 0.32 7.42
C GLN A 162 -15.79 -0.65 7.84
N SER A 163 -15.79 -1.87 7.31
CA SER A 163 -16.78 -2.89 7.67
C SER A 163 -16.59 -3.35 9.11
N TYR A 164 -15.33 -3.56 9.54
CA TYR A 164 -14.98 -3.91 10.91
C TYR A 164 -15.46 -2.85 11.93
N TYR A 165 -15.26 -1.56 11.64
CA TYR A 165 -15.73 -0.50 12.55
C TYR A 165 -17.25 -0.43 12.66
N LEU A 166 -17.98 -0.67 11.57
CA LEU A 166 -19.44 -0.72 11.59
C LEU A 166 -19.96 -1.89 12.43
N GLU A 167 -19.33 -3.06 12.30
CA GLU A 167 -19.67 -4.24 13.11
C GLU A 167 -19.39 -4.01 14.61
N GLU A 168 -18.25 -3.40 14.97
CA GLU A 168 -17.96 -3.04 16.37
C GLU A 168 -18.97 -2.03 16.94
N GLU A 169 -19.36 -1.02 16.16
CA GLU A 169 -20.37 -0.03 16.57
C GLU A 169 -21.74 -0.70 16.80
N GLU A 170 -22.17 -1.60 15.90
CA GLU A 170 -23.41 -2.36 16.05
C GLU A 170 -23.40 -3.22 17.32
N GLU A 171 -22.30 -3.95 17.58
CA GLU A 171 -22.15 -4.77 18.78
C GLU A 171 -22.19 -3.94 20.07
N GLU A 172 -21.58 -2.75 20.07
CA GLU A 172 -21.58 -1.85 21.22
C GLU A 172 -22.97 -1.26 21.49
N VAL A 173 -23.72 -0.93 20.43
CA VAL A 173 -25.12 -0.48 20.52
C VAL A 173 -25.99 -1.58 21.12
N VAL A 174 -25.91 -2.82 20.60
CA VAL A 174 -26.67 -3.97 21.13
C VAL A 174 -26.36 -4.19 22.62
N ARG A 175 -25.07 -4.17 22.99
CA ARG A 175 -24.65 -4.34 24.39
C ARG A 175 -25.23 -3.26 25.31
N ARG A 176 -25.26 -2.01 24.85
CA ARG A 176 -25.83 -0.88 25.60
C ARG A 176 -27.36 -1.02 25.75
N GLU A 177 -28.05 -1.45 24.70
CA GLU A 177 -29.50 -1.69 24.76
C GLU A 177 -29.86 -2.82 25.73
N GLU A 178 -29.12 -3.93 25.70
CA GLU A 178 -29.30 -5.03 26.66
C GLU A 178 -29.06 -4.58 28.11
N GLU A 179 -28.04 -3.77 28.36
CA GLU A 179 -27.77 -3.23 29.69
C GLU A 179 -28.91 -2.31 30.17
N ASN A 180 -29.44 -1.48 29.27
CA ASN A 180 -30.56 -0.60 29.58
C ASN A 180 -31.85 -1.37 29.87
N LEU A 181 -32.13 -2.44 29.11
CA LEU A 181 -33.26 -3.35 29.37
C LEU A 181 -33.13 -4.00 30.75
N ARG A 182 -31.96 -4.55 31.09
CA ARG A 182 -31.69 -5.14 32.41
C ARG A 182 -31.87 -4.14 33.55
N LYS A 183 -31.46 -2.88 33.36
CA LYS A 183 -31.68 -1.80 34.35
C LYS A 183 -33.16 -1.49 34.50
N MET A 184 -33.91 -1.42 33.40
CA MET A 184 -35.34 -1.16 33.42
C MET A 184 -36.12 -2.27 34.14
N GLU A 185 -35.82 -3.54 33.86
CA GLU A 185 -36.43 -4.70 34.54
C GLU A 185 -36.17 -4.70 36.05
N ARG A 186 -34.95 -4.38 36.49
CA ARG A 186 -34.61 -4.24 37.92
C ARG A 186 -35.37 -3.10 38.60
N THR A 187 -35.59 -2.00 37.88
CA THR A 187 -36.28 -0.83 38.43
C THR A 187 -37.78 -1.09 38.55
N ASN A 188 -38.38 -1.83 37.59
CA ASN A 188 -39.80 -2.15 37.60
C ASN A 188 -40.17 -3.19 38.68
N CYS A 189 -39.28 -4.12 39.02
CA CYS A 189 -39.51 -5.08 40.12
C CYS A 189 -39.53 -4.44 41.53
N MET A 190 -39.02 -3.22 41.71
CA MET A 190 -39.08 -2.51 43.01
C MET A 190 -40.40 -1.76 43.25
N CYS A 191 -41.23 -1.55 42.23
CA CYS A 191 -42.45 -0.76 42.35
C CYS A 191 -43.73 -1.58 42.57
N THR A 192 -43.67 -2.91 42.57
CA THR A 192 -44.85 -3.80 42.73
C THR A 192 -44.98 -4.43 44.12
N VAL A 193 -44.20 -3.98 45.11
CA VAL A 193 -44.33 -4.41 46.51
C VAL A 193 -44.87 -3.23 47.32
N SER A 194 -46.18 -3.04 47.31
CA SER A 194 -46.92 -2.16 48.24
C SER A 194 -48.32 -2.71 48.44
#